data_AF-A0A349UJG5-F1
#
_entry.id   AF-A0A349UJG5-F1
#
_cell.length_a   1.000
_cell.length_b   1.000
_cell.length_c   1.000
_cell.angle_alpha   90.00
_cell.angle_beta   90.00
_cell.angle_gamma   90.00
#
_symmetry.space_group_name_H-M   'P 1'
#
loop_
_entity.id
_entity.type
_entity.pdbx_description
1 polymer ?
#
loop_
_entity_poly.entity_id
_entity_poly.type
_entity_poly.pdbx_seq_one_letter_code
_entity_poly.pdbx_strand_id
1 'polypeptide(L)'
;MTAQADNLRASRRRKREAFTLVELLTIILIIVLLAGLGAPSILKMQAQAARSISLTTIRTIDQACRAYEIDHKQFPPSAVSDGLEGRHWLVWALTGYKNDEIGGDGADGYGFRIQKPGLVYG
;
A
#
# COMPACT_ATOMS: atom_id res chain seq x y z
N MET A 1 -32.66 72.14 -23.04
CA MET A 1 -31.30 71.62 -22.77
C MET A 1 -31.25 71.33 -21.28
N THR A 2 -31.14 70.12 -20.75
CA THR A 2 -30.73 68.79 -21.21
C THR A 2 -31.46 67.79 -20.30
N ALA A 3 -32.29 66.88 -20.81
CA ALA A 3 -31.87 65.51 -21.07
C ALA A 3 -30.86 64.97 -20.04
N GLN A 4 -31.31 64.09 -19.14
CA GLN A 4 -30.49 62.96 -18.73
C GLN A 4 -31.41 61.86 -18.20
N ALA A 5 -31.67 60.90 -19.08
CA ALA A 5 -32.26 59.62 -18.76
C ALA A 5 -31.30 58.85 -17.84
N ASP A 6 -31.46 58.98 -16.53
CA ASP A 6 -30.70 58.15 -15.60
C ASP A 6 -31.49 56.92 -15.18
N ASN A 7 -31.20 55.85 -15.92
CA ASN A 7 -30.93 54.55 -15.33
C ASN A 7 -32.11 53.87 -14.61
N LEU A 8 -33.09 53.41 -15.40
CA LEU A 8 -33.83 52.18 -15.08
C LEU A 8 -32.86 50.98 -15.15
N ARG A 9 -31.93 50.90 -14.20
CA ARG A 9 -31.20 49.66 -13.93
C ARG A 9 -32.22 48.72 -13.32
N ALA A 10 -32.97 48.04 -14.19
CA ALA A 10 -33.65 46.80 -13.87
C ALA A 10 -32.56 45.83 -13.43
N SER A 11 -32.27 45.87 -12.13
CA SER A 11 -31.55 44.86 -11.39
C SER A 11 -32.27 43.56 -11.70
N ARG A 12 -31.76 42.82 -12.70
CA ARG A 12 -32.11 41.42 -12.90
C ARG A 12 -31.61 40.73 -11.64
N ARG A 13 -32.47 40.65 -10.62
CA ARG A 13 -32.30 39.76 -9.47
C ARG A 13 -32.04 38.39 -10.07
N ARG A 14 -30.77 37.96 -10.12
CA ARG A 14 -30.43 36.57 -10.38
C ARG A 14 -31.19 35.78 -9.33
N LYS A 15 -32.20 35.02 -9.75
CA LYS A 15 -32.87 34.07 -8.87
C LYS A 15 -31.75 33.17 -8.36
N ARG A 16 -31.44 33.28 -7.07
CA ARG A 16 -30.56 32.32 -6.42
C ARG A 16 -31.35 31.03 -6.40
N GLU A 17 -30.92 30.06 -7.22
CA GLU A 17 -31.47 28.72 -7.20
C GLU A 17 -31.11 28.11 -5.84
N ALA A 18 -32.14 27.83 -5.04
CA ALA A 18 -31.97 27.11 -3.80
C ALA A 18 -32.02 25.61 -4.12
N PHE A 19 -31.06 24.86 -3.60
CA PHE A 19 -31.01 23.42 -3.74
C PHE A 19 -32.30 22.78 -3.25
N THR A 20 -32.88 21.89 -4.06
CA THR A 20 -34.06 21.14 -3.63
C THR A 20 -33.64 19.94 -2.79
N LEU A 21 -34.49 19.51 -1.85
CA LEU A 21 -34.24 18.29 -1.07
C LEU A 21 -34.10 17.05 -1.97
N VAL A 22 -34.83 17.04 -3.10
CA VAL A 22 -34.78 15.94 -4.09
C VAL A 22 -33.43 15.88 -4.78
N GLU A 23 -32.85 17.03 -5.09
CA GLU A 23 -31.52 17.12 -5.71
C GLU A 23 -30.45 16.58 -4.75
N LEU A 24 -30.50 16.95 -3.47
CA LEU A 24 -29.58 16.38 -2.47
C LEU A 24 -29.81 14.88 -2.24
N LEU A 25 -31.07 14.42 -2.22
CA LEU A 25 -31.45 13.02 -2.02
C LEU A 25 -30.94 12.10 -3.15
N THR A 26 -31.10 12.53 -4.40
CA THR A 26 -30.66 11.75 -5.56
C THR A 26 -29.13 11.69 -5.63
N ILE A 27 -28.43 12.75 -5.22
CA ILE A 27 -26.96 12.76 -5.15
C ILE A 27 -26.46 11.72 -4.14
N ILE A 28 -26.99 11.71 -2.91
CA ILE A 28 -26.56 10.71 -1.92
C ILE A 28 -26.92 9.28 -2.35
N LEU A 29 -28.06 9.09 -3.02
CA LEU A 29 -28.46 7.80 -3.59
C LEU A 29 -27.42 7.29 -4.60
N ILE A 30 -26.97 8.16 -5.51
CA ILE A 30 -25.97 7.81 -6.51
C ILE A 30 -24.59 7.56 -5.86
N ILE A 31 -24.19 8.38 -4.88
CA ILE A 31 -22.91 8.16 -4.16
C ILE A 31 -22.88 6.80 -3.47
N VAL A 32 -23.95 6.43 -2.75
CA VAL A 32 -24.04 5.12 -2.08
C VAL A 32 -24.01 3.97 -3.08
N LEU A 33 -24.72 4.10 -4.21
CA LEU A 33 -24.71 3.11 -5.29
C LEU A 33 -23.29 2.91 -5.86
N LEU A 34 -22.60 4.00 -6.19
CA LEU A 34 -21.23 3.95 -6.72
C LEU A 34 -20.23 3.39 -5.70
N ALA A 35 -20.33 3.81 -4.44
CA ALA A 35 -19.49 3.31 -3.35
C ALA A 35 -19.71 1.80 -3.11
N GLY A 36 -20.96 1.34 -3.17
CA GLY A 36 -21.32 -0.07 -3.00
C GLY A 36 -20.73 -0.99 -4.08
N LEU A 37 -20.67 -0.52 -5.32
CA LEU A 37 -20.03 -1.25 -6.43
C LEU A 37 -18.49 -1.29 -6.31
N GLY A 38 -17.89 -0.26 -5.67
CA GLY A 38 -16.44 -0.16 -5.49
C GLY A 38 -15.87 -1.03 -4.36
N ALA A 39 -16.60 -1.19 -3.25
CA ALA A 39 -16.14 -1.92 -2.06
C ALA A 39 -15.58 -3.34 -2.30
N PRO A 40 -16.21 -4.25 -3.08
CA PRO A 40 -15.68 -5.59 -3.30
C PRO A 40 -14.40 -5.62 -4.16
N SER A 41 -14.15 -4.57 -4.94
CA SER A 41 -12.93 -4.45 -5.77
C SER A 41 -11.70 -4.25 -4.88
N ILE A 42 -11.83 -3.44 -3.82
CA ILE A 42 -10.72 -3.10 -2.92
C ILE A 42 -10.21 -4.34 -2.18
N LEU A 43 -11.10 -5.21 -1.70
CA LEU A 43 -10.71 -6.45 -1.01
C LEU A 43 -9.95 -7.41 -1.94
N LYS A 44 -10.37 -7.53 -3.20
CA LYS A 44 -9.66 -8.33 -4.21
C LYS A 44 -8.29 -7.75 -4.53
N MET A 45 -8.18 -6.43 -4.65
CA MET A 45 -6.89 -5.76 -4.89
C MET A 45 -5.92 -5.96 -3.74
N GLN A 46 -6.37 -5.95 -2.48
CA GLN A 46 -5.49 -6.21 -1.34
C GLN A 46 -4.92 -7.63 -1.34
N ALA A 47 -5.76 -8.65 -1.59
CA ALA A 47 -5.30 -10.03 -1.69
C ALA A 47 -4.31 -10.23 -2.85
N GLN A 48 -4.57 -9.59 -3.99
CA GLN A 48 -3.66 -9.60 -5.14
C GLN A 48 -2.35 -8.86 -4.86
N ALA A 49 -2.40 -7.72 -4.17
CA ALA A 49 -1.23 -6.95 -3.76
C ALA A 49 -0.35 -7.76 -2.81
N ALA A 50 -0.92 -8.42 -1.80
CA ALA A 50 -0.20 -9.30 -0.89
C ALA A 50 0.56 -10.39 -1.66
N ARG A 51 -0.11 -11.07 -2.60
CA ARG A 51 0.53 -12.08 -3.45
C ARG A 51 1.63 -11.49 -4.33
N SER A 52 1.40 -10.31 -4.90
CA SER A 52 2.38 -9.62 -5.76
C SER A 52 3.64 -9.23 -4.97
N ILE A 53 3.45 -8.77 -3.73
CA ILE A 53 4.55 -8.44 -2.81
C ILE A 53 5.37 -9.70 -2.54
N SER A 54 4.73 -10.81 -2.13
CA SER A 54 5.44 -12.06 -1.85
C SER A 54 6.23 -12.56 -3.07
N LEU A 55 5.64 -12.50 -4.27
CA LEU A 55 6.34 -12.89 -5.51
C LEU A 55 7.55 -12.00 -5.79
N THR A 56 7.44 -10.70 -5.53
CA THR A 56 8.55 -9.76 -5.72
C THR A 56 9.65 -10.02 -4.71
N THR A 57 9.32 -10.26 -3.44
CA THR A 57 10.29 -10.63 -2.40
C THR A 57 11.07 -11.88 -2.75
N ILE A 58 10.39 -12.95 -3.21
CA ILE A 58 11.06 -14.19 -3.64
C ILE A 58 12.04 -13.92 -4.79
N ARG A 59 11.64 -13.10 -5.77
CA ARG A 59 12.51 -12.73 -6.89
C ARG A 59 13.75 -11.95 -6.42
N THR A 60 13.59 -11.02 -5.48
CA THR A 60 14.71 -10.29 -4.89
C THR A 60 15.69 -11.23 -4.18
N ILE A 61 15.18 -12.22 -3.44
CA ILE A 61 16.01 -13.23 -2.76
C ILE A 61 16.74 -14.11 -3.78
N ASP A 62 16.06 -14.61 -4.80
CA ASP A 62 16.68 -15.42 -5.87
C ASP A 62 17.80 -14.64 -6.58
N GLN A 63 17.56 -13.37 -6.91
CA GLN A 63 18.57 -12.50 -7.52
C GLN A 63 19.79 -12.31 -6.62
N ALA A 64 19.58 -12.08 -5.32
CA ALA A 64 20.67 -11.93 -4.37
C ALA A 64 21.48 -13.22 -4.17
N CYS A 65 20.80 -14.38 -4.12
CA CYS A 65 21.47 -15.69 -4.08
C CYS A 65 22.32 -15.95 -5.32
N ARG A 66 21.80 -15.63 -6.51
CA ARG A 66 22.54 -15.74 -7.79
C ARG A 66 23.74 -14.81 -7.85
N ALA A 67 23.58 -13.56 -7.39
CA ALA A 67 24.69 -12.62 -7.31
C ALA A 67 25.81 -13.17 -6.40
N TYR A 68 25.44 -13.71 -5.23
CA TYR A 68 26.39 -14.36 -4.33
C TYR A 68 27.07 -15.57 -4.96
N GLU A 69 26.33 -16.40 -5.70
CA GLU A 69 26.86 -17.57 -6.42
C GLU A 69 27.91 -17.17 -7.46
N ILE A 70 27.68 -16.09 -8.20
CA ILE A 70 28.65 -15.57 -9.19
C ILE A 70 29.98 -15.22 -8.52
N ASP A 71 29.94 -14.56 -7.36
CA ASP A 71 31.13 -14.09 -6.66
C ASP A 71 31.87 -15.22 -5.91
N HIS A 72 31.11 -16.15 -5.31
CA HIS A 72 31.66 -17.16 -4.39
C HIS A 72 31.65 -18.59 -4.94
N LYS A 73 31.14 -18.79 -6.16
CA LYS A 73 30.97 -20.09 -6.85
C LYS A 73 30.16 -21.14 -6.10
N GLN A 74 29.39 -20.71 -5.11
CA GLN A 74 28.54 -21.56 -4.29
C GLN A 74 27.33 -20.75 -3.82
N PHE A 75 26.19 -21.42 -3.65
CA PHE A 75 25.02 -20.80 -3.06
C PHE A 75 25.27 -20.40 -1.59
N PRO A 76 24.58 -19.36 -1.09
CA PRO A 76 24.72 -18.95 0.30
C PRO A 76 24.27 -20.07 1.26
N PRO A 77 24.99 -20.31 2.37
CA PRO A 77 24.70 -21.41 3.30
C PRO A 77 23.36 -21.20 4.03
N SER A 78 22.58 -22.26 4.23
CA SER A 78 21.26 -22.17 4.86
C SER A 78 21.29 -22.13 6.40
N ALA A 79 22.43 -22.45 7.02
CA ALA A 79 22.59 -22.51 8.47
C ALA A 79 23.85 -21.78 8.91
N VAL A 80 23.75 -21.09 10.06
CA VAL A 80 24.87 -20.45 10.73
C VAL A 80 25.60 -21.52 11.53
N SER A 81 26.79 -21.94 11.07
CA SER A 81 27.70 -22.75 11.88
C SER A 81 28.67 -21.82 12.61
N ASP A 82 28.33 -21.42 13.83
CA ASP A 82 29.14 -20.84 14.95
C ASP A 82 30.33 -19.89 14.72
N GLY A 83 30.65 -19.49 13.49
CA GLY A 83 31.66 -18.49 13.16
C GLY A 83 31.00 -17.38 12.39
N LEU A 84 31.20 -16.13 12.78
CA LEU A 84 30.75 -14.97 12.00
C LEU A 84 31.62 -14.83 10.75
N GLU A 85 31.41 -15.67 9.74
CA GLU A 85 31.93 -15.38 8.42
C GLU A 85 30.99 -14.39 7.72
N GLY A 86 31.56 -13.42 7.01
CA GLY A 86 30.84 -12.41 6.22
C GLY A 86 30.02 -12.98 5.05
N ARG A 87 29.65 -14.26 5.10
CA ARG A 87 28.70 -14.91 4.20
C ARG A 87 27.30 -15.00 4.83
N HIS A 88 27.21 -14.82 6.15
CA HIS A 88 26.02 -15.11 6.95
C HIS A 88 25.09 -13.90 7.02
N TRP A 89 25.66 -12.69 6.92
CA TRP A 89 24.91 -11.43 6.89
C TRP A 89 23.93 -11.36 5.71
N LEU A 90 24.29 -11.94 4.56
CA LEU A 90 23.42 -11.97 3.38
C LEU A 90 22.16 -12.80 3.66
N VAL A 91 22.32 -13.98 4.26
CA VAL A 91 21.21 -14.87 4.60
C VAL A 91 20.31 -14.22 5.64
N TRP A 92 20.89 -13.58 6.66
CA TRP A 92 20.12 -12.83 7.66
C TRP A 92 19.41 -11.60 7.08
N ALA A 93 20.05 -10.84 6.20
CA ALA A 93 19.44 -9.68 5.53
C ALA A 93 18.35 -10.08 4.52
N LEU A 94 18.47 -11.25 3.89
CA LEU A 94 17.48 -11.72 2.91
C LEU A 94 16.30 -12.44 3.55
N THR A 95 16.54 -13.24 4.59
CA THR A 95 15.51 -14.10 5.19
C THR A 95 14.90 -13.53 6.47
N GLY A 96 15.57 -12.55 7.11
CA GLY A 96 15.13 -11.97 8.38
C GLY A 96 15.17 -12.94 9.57
N TYR A 97 15.64 -14.18 9.35
CA TYR A 97 15.67 -15.21 10.38
C TYR A 97 16.86 -14.96 11.31
N LYS A 98 16.60 -14.24 12.40
CA LYS A 98 17.47 -14.27 13.57
C LYS A 98 17.26 -15.59 14.29
N ASN A 99 18.31 -16.20 14.80
CA ASN A 99 18.27 -17.34 15.70
C ASN A 99 17.72 -16.93 17.09
N ASP A 100 16.55 -16.29 17.10
CA ASP A 100 15.76 -16.11 18.30
C ASP A 100 15.20 -17.48 18.71
N GLU A 101 15.05 -17.68 20.02
CA GLU A 101 14.57 -18.93 20.62
C GLU A 101 13.34 -19.49 19.90
N ILE A 102 13.19 -20.81 19.83
CA ILE A 102 12.07 -21.48 19.14
C ILE A 102 10.74 -20.89 19.63
N GLY A 103 10.08 -20.09 18.78
CA GLY A 103 8.86 -19.35 19.12
C GLY A 103 8.97 -17.83 18.97
N GLY A 104 10.18 -17.29 18.79
CA GLY A 104 10.41 -15.90 18.40
C GLY A 104 9.74 -15.57 17.07
N ASP A 105 9.18 -14.39 16.97
CA ASP A 105 8.48 -13.92 15.77
C ASP A 105 9.44 -13.30 14.74
N GLY A 106 10.75 -13.33 15.00
CA GLY A 106 11.79 -12.79 14.14
C GLY A 106 11.72 -11.26 14.01
N ALA A 107 11.08 -10.58 14.97
CA ALA A 107 10.92 -9.13 14.92
C ALA A 107 12.28 -8.42 14.86
N ASP A 108 13.23 -8.77 15.72
CA ASP A 108 14.49 -8.03 15.83
C ASP A 108 15.52 -8.35 14.72
N GLY A 109 15.11 -9.08 13.67
CA GLY A 109 15.93 -9.38 12.50
C GLY A 109 16.03 -8.22 11.50
N TYR A 110 17.19 -8.09 10.85
CA TYR A 110 17.47 -7.05 9.84
C TYR A 110 16.91 -7.34 8.43
N GLY A 111 16.23 -8.47 8.24
CA GLY A 111 15.82 -8.92 6.91
C GLY A 111 14.38 -8.65 6.52
N PHE A 112 14.00 -9.11 5.32
CA PHE A 112 12.67 -8.91 4.75
C PHE A 112 11.59 -9.60 5.61
N ARG A 113 10.93 -8.82 6.47
CA ARG A 113 9.84 -9.30 7.31
C ARG A 113 8.66 -9.78 6.46
N ILE A 114 8.30 -11.05 6.63
CA ILE A 114 7.02 -11.58 6.14
C ILE A 114 6.05 -11.45 7.31
N GLN A 115 5.05 -10.56 7.20
CA GLN A 115 4.06 -10.39 8.25
C GLN A 115 3.34 -11.73 8.50
N LYS A 116 3.33 -12.20 9.76
CA LYS A 116 2.42 -13.27 10.18
C LYS A 116 0.98 -12.74 10.01
N PRO A 117 0.06 -13.44 9.32
CA PRO A 117 -1.31 -12.95 9.17
C PRO A 117 -1.91 -12.64 10.55
N GLY A 118 -2.21 -11.37 10.82
CA GLY A 118 -2.86 -10.93 12.06
C GLY A 118 -1.97 -10.36 13.18
N LEU A 119 -0.65 -10.26 13.01
CA LEU A 119 0.21 -9.56 13.98
C LEU A 119 0.69 -8.21 13.38
N VAL A 120 0.15 -7.11 13.91
CA VAL A 120 0.59 -5.74 13.62
C VAL A 120 1.21 -5.22 14.91
N TYR A 121 2.52 -4.96 14.87
CA TYR A 121 3.16 -4.21 15.95
C TYR A 121 2.79 -2.74 15.79
N GLY A 122 2.36 -2.12 16.89
CA GLY A 122 2.15 -0.68 16.98
C GLY A 122 3.46 0.09 17.03
#